data_AF-A0A0I9SHH5-F1
#
_entry.id   AF-A0A0I9SHH5-F1
#
_cell.length_a   1.000
_cell.length_b   1.000
_cell.length_c   1.000
_cell.angle_alpha   90.00
_cell.angle_beta   90.00
_cell.angle_gamma   90.00
#
_symmetry.space_group_name_H-M   'P 1'
#
loop_
_entity.id
_entity.type
_entity.pdbx_description
1 polymer ?
#
loop_
_entity_poly.entity_id
_entity_poly.type
_entity_poly.pdbx_seq_one_letter_code
_entity_poly.pdbx_strand_id
1 'polypeptide(L)'
;MCGGVEAREADKVWKIYFPNPKAAIPVLLEESGQLDWIPWGRRKEEPGNGPQGGWAKVSTVQSGGWGKYRPRRGFGMVQRYMEKESRPGEKNRTSHWFDVPEGYALECLVIGEGEQRRVYVVTTTPPAEYEWIHDRWPLLTVLSDASFS
;
A
#
# COMPACT_ATOMS: atom_id res chain seq x y z
N MET A 1 -8.15 2.30 7.75
CA MET A 1 -6.96 1.75 7.10
C MET A 1 -7.08 2.06 5.63
N CYS A 2 -5.94 2.35 5.01
CA CYS A 2 -5.82 2.69 3.60
C CYS A 2 -6.58 1.72 2.71
N GLY A 3 -7.84 2.05 2.42
CA GLY A 3 -8.80 1.17 1.80
C GLY A 3 -8.91 1.41 0.30
N GLY A 4 -8.23 2.43 -0.20
CA GLY A 4 -8.17 2.76 -1.61
C GLY A 4 -7.00 3.65 -1.96
N VAL A 5 -6.69 3.68 -3.25
CA VAL A 5 -5.68 4.55 -3.87
C VAL A 5 -6.19 5.08 -5.19
N GLU A 6 -5.65 6.21 -5.62
CA GLU A 6 -5.87 6.76 -6.95
C GLU A 6 -4.53 6.73 -7.69
N ALA A 7 -4.50 6.06 -8.84
CA ALA A 7 -3.31 5.88 -9.67
C ALA A 7 -3.56 6.38 -11.09
N ARG A 8 -2.51 6.74 -11.82
CA ARG A 8 -2.58 7.20 -13.20
C ARG A 8 -1.77 6.28 -14.11
N GLU A 9 -2.36 5.93 -15.26
CA GLU A 9 -1.71 5.22 -16.35
C GLU A 9 -2.00 5.97 -17.64
N ALA A 10 -0.96 6.58 -18.23
CA ALA A 10 -1.10 7.53 -19.34
C ALA A 10 -2.18 8.59 -19.01
N ASP A 11 -3.28 8.63 -19.78
CA ASP A 11 -4.38 9.58 -19.61
C ASP A 11 -5.49 9.09 -18.69
N LYS A 12 -5.39 7.84 -18.19
CA LYS A 12 -6.42 7.22 -17.38
C LYS A 12 -6.12 7.34 -15.89
N VAL A 13 -7.11 7.80 -15.14
CA VAL A 13 -7.12 7.79 -13.68
C VAL A 13 -7.90 6.55 -13.19
N TRP A 14 -7.28 5.79 -12.30
CA TRP A 14 -7.81 4.59 -11.70
C TRP A 14 -8.08 4.81 -10.22
N LYS A 15 -9.35 4.73 -9.81
CA LYS A 15 -9.73 4.62 -8.40
C LYS A 15 -9.83 3.16 -7.99
N ILE A 16 -8.99 2.77 -7.05
CA ILE A 16 -8.75 1.38 -6.71
C ILE A 16 -9.09 1.19 -5.25
N TYR A 17 -9.86 0.16 -4.94
CA TYR A 17 -10.32 -0.10 -3.58
C TYR A 17 -9.91 -1.51 -3.17
N PHE A 18 -9.28 -1.67 -2.01
CA PHE A 18 -8.81 -2.96 -1.52
C PHE A 18 -9.88 -4.07 -1.52
N PRO A 19 -11.17 -3.81 -1.20
CA PRO A 19 -12.21 -4.85 -1.27
C PRO A 19 -12.45 -5.42 -2.67
N ASN A 20 -12.04 -4.73 -3.73
CA ASN A 20 -12.12 -5.26 -5.08
C ASN A 20 -11.08 -6.40 -5.23
N PRO A 21 -11.50 -7.63 -5.58
CA PRO A 21 -10.59 -8.76 -5.75
C PRO A 21 -9.56 -8.56 -6.86
N LYS A 22 -9.83 -7.65 -7.80
CA LYS A 22 -8.90 -7.28 -8.89
C LYS A 22 -8.06 -6.03 -8.57
N ALA A 23 -8.09 -5.53 -7.34
CA ALA A 23 -7.30 -4.36 -6.97
C ALA A 23 -5.80 -4.66 -7.12
N ALA A 24 -5.12 -3.85 -7.92
CA ALA A 24 -3.68 -3.85 -8.10
C ALA A 24 -3.16 -2.42 -7.93
N ILE A 25 -1.92 -2.27 -7.45
CA ILE A 25 -1.26 -0.97 -7.31
C ILE A 25 -0.09 -0.92 -8.30
N PRO A 26 0.15 0.19 -9.00
CA PRO A 26 1.40 0.37 -9.74
C PRO A 26 2.54 0.55 -8.74
N VAL A 27 3.52 -0.34 -8.79
CA VAL A 27 4.64 -0.39 -7.85
C VAL A 27 5.94 -0.31 -8.63
N LEU A 28 6.75 0.69 -8.33
CA LEU A 28 8.14 0.76 -8.75
C LEU A 28 8.98 -0.09 -7.78
N LEU A 29 9.57 -1.18 -8.27
CA LEU A 29 10.50 -1.97 -7.47
C LEU A 29 11.81 -1.20 -7.29
N GLU A 30 12.29 -1.12 -6.04
CA GLU A 30 13.53 -0.39 -5.73
C GLU A 30 14.75 -1.00 -6.41
N GLU A 31 14.89 -2.33 -6.33
CA GLU A 31 16.08 -3.04 -6.83
C GLU A 31 16.21 -3.01 -8.36
N SER A 32 15.10 -3.13 -9.08
CA SER A 32 15.12 -3.25 -10.55
C SER A 32 14.72 -1.98 -11.27
N GLY A 33 14.13 -0.99 -10.58
CA GLY A 33 13.51 0.17 -11.22
C GLY A 33 12.30 -0.18 -12.10
N GLN A 34 11.79 -1.41 -12.03
CA GLN A 34 10.66 -1.85 -12.85
C GLN A 34 9.34 -1.39 -12.23
N LEU A 35 8.48 -0.77 -13.05
CA LEU A 35 7.11 -0.42 -12.69
C LEU A 35 6.14 -1.51 -13.14
N ASP A 36 5.48 -2.16 -12.18
CA ASP A 36 4.48 -3.20 -12.44
C ASP A 36 3.15 -2.92 -11.71
N TRP A 37 2.04 -3.35 -12.30
CA TRP A 37 0.76 -3.43 -11.61
C TRP A 37 0.69 -4.73 -10.79
N ILE A 38 0.79 -4.63 -9.47
CA ILE A 38 0.87 -5.79 -8.58
C ILE A 38 -0.44 -5.94 -7.79
N PRO A 39 -1.05 -7.14 -7.72
CA PRO A 39 -2.25 -7.36 -6.93
C PRO A 39 -2.05 -6.97 -5.45
N TRP A 40 -3.00 -6.20 -4.91
CA TRP A 40 -2.91 -5.61 -3.59
C TRP A 40 -3.33 -6.59 -2.49
N GLY A 41 -2.35 -7.11 -1.76
CA GLY A 41 -2.55 -7.94 -0.58
C GLY A 41 -3.19 -9.29 -0.86
N ARG A 42 -3.47 -10.05 0.20
CA ARG A 42 -4.16 -11.33 0.10
C ARG A 42 -5.48 -11.30 0.85
N ARG A 43 -6.55 -11.77 0.21
CA ARG A 43 -7.88 -11.84 0.83
C ARG A 43 -8.01 -13.17 1.55
N LYS A 44 -8.94 -13.25 2.50
CA LYS A 44 -9.13 -14.47 3.31
C LYS A 44 -9.39 -15.70 2.45
N GLU A 45 -10.21 -15.54 1.42
CA GLU A 45 -10.61 -16.62 0.50
C GLU A 45 -9.57 -16.88 -0.60
N GLU A 46 -8.57 -16.02 -0.75
CA GLU A 46 -7.52 -16.20 -1.77
C GLU A 46 -6.46 -17.21 -1.28
N PRO A 47 -6.08 -18.19 -2.11
CA PRO A 47 -5.00 -19.12 -1.78
C PRO A 47 -3.67 -18.39 -1.63
N GLY A 48 -2.74 -19.00 -0.88
CA GLY A 48 -1.37 -18.51 -0.72
C GLY A 48 -0.91 -18.45 0.73
N ASN A 49 0.40 -18.25 0.92
CA ASN A 49 1.04 -18.28 2.24
C ASN A 49 1.32 -16.88 2.82
N GLY A 50 1.09 -15.83 2.03
CA GLY A 50 1.29 -14.45 2.46
C GLY A 50 0.33 -14.02 3.58
N PRO A 51 0.64 -12.95 4.32
CA PRO A 51 -0.27 -12.37 5.31
C PRO A 51 -1.62 -12.01 4.68
N GLN A 52 -2.71 -12.19 5.44
CA GLN A 52 -4.02 -11.70 5.03
C GLN A 52 -4.09 -10.17 5.19
N GLY A 53 -4.84 -9.51 4.31
CA GLY A 53 -4.93 -8.05 4.23
C GLY A 53 -3.98 -7.46 3.18
N GLY A 54 -3.94 -6.13 3.09
CA GLY A 54 -3.12 -5.38 2.15
C GLY A 54 -2.07 -4.48 2.81
N TRP A 55 -1.77 -4.69 4.09
CA TRP A 55 -0.95 -3.76 4.86
C TRP A 55 0.10 -4.45 5.74
N ALA A 56 1.26 -3.82 5.84
CA ALA A 56 2.36 -4.21 6.72
C ALA A 56 2.59 -3.11 7.75
N LYS A 57 2.63 -3.41 9.05
CA LYS A 57 2.97 -2.39 10.07
C LYS A 57 4.48 -2.18 10.09
N VAL A 58 4.96 -0.94 9.98
CA VAL A 58 6.38 -0.60 9.89
C VAL A 58 7.19 -1.18 11.05
N SER A 59 6.65 -1.14 12.28
CA SER A 59 7.29 -1.73 13.45
C SER A 59 7.51 -3.25 13.32
N THR A 60 6.58 -3.95 12.67
CA THR A 60 6.69 -5.40 12.40
C THR A 60 7.65 -5.70 11.26
N VAL A 61 7.77 -4.79 10.29
CA VAL A 61 8.77 -4.90 9.21
C VAL A 61 10.17 -4.72 9.81
N GLN A 62 10.39 -3.66 10.58
CA GLN A 62 11.66 -3.33 11.22
C GLN A 62 12.13 -4.38 12.22
N SER A 63 11.21 -5.04 12.94
CA SER A 63 11.55 -6.15 13.84
C SER A 63 11.79 -7.49 13.13
N GLY A 64 11.80 -7.51 11.79
CA GLY A 64 12.06 -8.70 10.99
C GLY A 64 10.89 -9.67 10.83
N GLY A 65 9.68 -9.32 11.30
CA GLY A 65 8.49 -10.18 11.24
C GLY A 65 8.05 -10.56 9.82
N TRP A 66 8.51 -9.82 8.81
CA TRP A 66 8.27 -10.11 7.40
C TRP A 66 9.38 -10.94 6.74
N GLY A 67 10.53 -11.16 7.38
CA GLY A 67 11.72 -11.76 6.78
C GLY A 67 11.48 -13.13 6.14
N LYS A 68 10.61 -13.96 6.73
CA LYS A 68 10.24 -15.28 6.18
C LYS A 68 9.59 -15.23 4.79
N TYR A 69 9.05 -14.07 4.39
CA TYR A 69 8.45 -13.87 3.07
C TYR A 69 9.43 -13.31 2.03
N ARG A 70 10.69 -13.04 2.44
CA ARG A 70 11.72 -12.41 1.60
C ARG A 70 11.19 -11.16 0.88
N PRO A 71 10.70 -10.16 1.63
CA PRO A 71 10.05 -9.00 1.04
C PRO A 71 11.04 -8.18 0.23
N ARG A 72 10.62 -7.76 -0.96
CA ARG A 72 11.29 -6.75 -1.78
C ARG A 72 10.66 -5.40 -1.48
N ARG A 73 11.49 -4.37 -1.37
CA ARG A 73 11.02 -2.98 -1.21
C ARG A 73 10.48 -2.47 -2.55
N GLY A 74 9.40 -1.68 -2.48
CA GLY A 74 8.85 -1.00 -3.64
C GLY A 74 8.08 0.25 -3.25
N PHE A 75 7.76 1.04 -4.26
CA PHE A 75 7.11 2.34 -4.12
C PHE A 75 5.77 2.33 -4.84
N GLY A 76 4.67 2.46 -4.11
CA GLY A 76 3.33 2.59 -4.68
C GLY A 76 3.16 3.95 -5.36
N MET A 77 3.18 3.94 -6.69
CA MET A 77 3.15 5.12 -7.56
C MET A 77 1.70 5.63 -7.73
N VAL A 78 1.20 6.31 -6.70
CA VAL A 78 -0.21 6.74 -6.62
C VAL A 78 -0.29 8.23 -6.33
N GLN A 79 -1.33 8.89 -6.83
CA GLN A 79 -1.56 10.32 -6.61
C GLN A 79 -2.29 10.58 -5.30
N ARG A 80 -3.15 9.65 -4.87
CA ARG A 80 -3.94 9.79 -3.64
C ARG A 80 -4.09 8.46 -2.93
N TYR A 81 -4.30 8.51 -1.63
CA TYR A 81 -4.71 7.36 -0.82
C TYR A 81 -5.96 7.68 0.00
N MET A 82 -6.71 6.65 0.36
CA MET A 82 -7.97 6.77 1.08
C MET A 82 -7.90 6.11 2.43
N GLU A 83 -8.05 6.87 3.50
CA GLU A 83 -8.30 6.32 4.83
C GLU A 83 -9.81 6.22 5.08
N LYS A 84 -10.21 5.05 5.56
CA LYS A 84 -11.58 4.82 6.01
C LYS A 84 -11.60 4.88 7.52
N GLU A 85 -12.51 5.69 8.05
CA GLU A 85 -12.74 5.78 9.50
C GLU A 85 -12.92 4.38 10.09
N SER A 86 -12.39 4.13 11.28
CA SER A 86 -12.71 2.92 12.04
C SER A 86 -12.97 3.24 13.51
N ARG A 87 -14.22 3.56 13.82
CA ARG A 87 -14.69 3.57 15.21
C ARG A 87 -15.42 2.27 15.52
N PRO A 88 -15.21 1.67 16.71
CA PRO A 88 -15.96 0.49 17.12
C PRO A 88 -17.48 0.71 17.02
N GLY A 89 -18.19 -0.20 16.36
CA GLY A 89 -19.66 -0.18 16.26
C GLY A 89 -20.25 0.57 15.05
N GLU A 90 -19.45 1.29 14.27
CA GLU A 90 -19.96 2.05 13.11
C GLU A 90 -20.13 1.20 11.84
N LYS A 91 -21.31 1.27 11.23
CA LYS A 91 -21.64 0.57 9.98
C LYS A 91 -21.39 1.42 8.72
N ASN A 92 -21.51 2.76 8.83
CA ASN A 92 -21.31 3.71 7.72
C ASN A 92 -20.08 4.58 8.00
N ARG A 93 -18.91 4.04 7.65
CA ARG A 93 -17.61 4.67 7.90
C ARG A 93 -17.24 5.59 6.75
N THR A 94 -16.94 6.85 7.03
CA THR A 94 -16.59 7.85 6.02
C THR A 94 -15.21 7.55 5.42
N SER A 95 -15.05 7.84 4.13
CA SER A 95 -13.79 7.73 3.41
C SER A 95 -13.19 9.11 3.19
N HIS A 96 -11.94 9.28 3.58
CA HIS A 96 -11.17 10.51 3.44
C HIS A 96 -10.02 10.28 2.47
N TRP A 97 -9.89 11.15 1.47
CA TRP A 97 -8.86 11.04 0.44
C TRP A 97 -7.79 12.11 0.65
N PHE A 98 -6.53 11.66 0.66
CA PHE A 98 -5.36 12.49 0.88
C PHE A 98 -4.46 12.42 -0.35
N ASP A 99 -3.86 13.55 -0.69
CA ASP A 99 -2.90 13.62 -1.78
C ASP A 99 -1.56 13.04 -1.33
N VAL A 100 -0.90 12.32 -2.23
CA VAL A 100 0.52 12.00 -2.10
C VAL A 100 1.29 13.20 -2.63
N PRO A 101 2.16 13.84 -1.83
CA PRO A 101 2.95 14.97 -2.29
C PRO A 101 3.83 14.61 -3.48
N GLU A 102 4.13 15.60 -4.32
CA GLU A 102 5.08 15.43 -5.43
C GLU A 102 6.45 14.97 -4.91
N GLY A 103 7.06 14.00 -5.61
CA GLY A 103 8.32 13.37 -5.17
C GLY A 103 8.18 12.33 -4.06
N TYR A 104 6.94 12.02 -3.62
CA TYR A 104 6.68 10.96 -2.65
C TYR A 104 5.92 9.79 -3.28
N ALA A 105 5.99 8.65 -2.59
CA ALA A 105 5.21 7.46 -2.89
C ALA A 105 4.73 6.78 -1.61
N LEU A 106 3.83 5.80 -1.74
CA LEU A 106 3.55 4.88 -0.63
C LEU A 106 4.71 3.89 -0.50
N GLU A 107 5.24 3.71 0.69
CA GLU A 107 6.18 2.62 0.97
C GLU A 107 5.43 1.28 0.88
N CYS A 108 5.99 0.33 0.14
CA CYS A 108 5.39 -0.98 -0.10
C CYS A 108 6.38 -2.14 0.10
N LEU A 109 5.84 -3.30 0.49
CA LEU A 109 6.52 -4.58 0.42
C LEU A 109 5.90 -5.44 -0.68
N VAL A 110 6.73 -6.03 -1.52
CA VAL A 110 6.34 -7.01 -2.53
C VAL A 110 6.87 -8.38 -2.11
N ILE A 111 5.98 -9.37 -2.03
CA ILE A 111 6.33 -10.76 -1.72
C ILE A 111 5.82 -11.70 -2.80
N GLY A 112 6.36 -12.91 -2.83
CA GLY A 112 5.96 -13.94 -3.78
C GLY A 112 6.41 -13.65 -5.21
N GLU A 113 6.07 -14.57 -6.11
CA GLU A 113 6.44 -14.54 -7.52
C GLU A 113 5.26 -14.93 -8.40
N GLY A 114 5.29 -14.54 -9.67
CA GLY A 114 4.23 -14.83 -10.66
C GLY A 114 2.84 -14.49 -10.13
N GLU A 115 1.90 -15.42 -10.29
CA GLU A 115 0.50 -15.28 -9.86
C GLU A 115 0.31 -15.15 -8.34
N GLN A 116 1.33 -15.48 -7.54
CA GLN A 116 1.32 -15.34 -6.08
C GLN A 116 1.94 -14.02 -5.62
N ARG A 117 2.48 -13.22 -6.54
CA ARG A 117 3.08 -11.92 -6.22
C ARG A 117 2.01 -10.99 -5.66
N ARG A 118 2.30 -10.37 -4.52
CA ARG A 118 1.40 -9.43 -3.83
C ARG A 118 2.15 -8.23 -3.31
N VAL A 119 1.51 -7.07 -3.37
CA VAL A 119 1.99 -5.84 -2.72
C VAL A 119 1.24 -5.56 -1.43
N TYR A 120 1.95 -5.10 -0.41
CA TYR A 120 1.42 -4.67 0.87
C TYR A 120 1.87 -3.24 1.15
N VAL A 121 0.92 -2.34 1.42
CA VAL A 121 1.22 -0.95 1.80
C VAL A 121 1.78 -0.94 3.23
N VAL A 122 2.95 -0.34 3.41
CA VAL A 122 3.54 -0.16 4.74
C VAL A 122 2.76 0.92 5.48
N THR A 123 2.51 0.68 6.76
CA THR A 123 1.68 1.52 7.62
C THR A 123 2.41 1.91 8.89
N THR A 124 2.21 3.14 9.34
CA THR A 124 2.79 3.76 10.53
C THR A 124 1.68 4.34 11.41
N THR A 125 2.04 5.02 12.50
CA THR A 125 1.12 5.80 13.32
C THR A 125 0.61 7.01 12.51
N PRO A 126 -0.70 7.33 12.58
CA PRO A 126 -1.23 8.54 11.94
C PRO A 126 -0.58 9.84 12.44
N PRO A 127 -0.53 10.89 11.61
CA PRO A 127 -0.32 12.25 12.08
C PRO A 127 -1.38 12.65 13.11
N ALA A 128 -1.01 13.50 14.07
CA ALA A 128 -1.87 13.86 15.21
C ALA A 128 -3.23 14.42 14.76
N GLU A 129 -3.25 15.22 13.69
CA GLU A 129 -4.46 15.80 13.12
C GLU A 129 -5.41 14.79 12.47
N TYR A 130 -4.96 13.55 12.24
CA TYR A 130 -5.72 12.48 11.58
C TYR A 130 -5.90 11.22 12.44
N GLU A 131 -5.41 11.22 13.68
CA GLU A 131 -5.58 10.11 14.65
C GLU A 131 -7.04 9.68 14.84
N TRP A 132 -7.97 10.62 14.70
CA TRP A 132 -9.41 10.39 14.85
C TRP A 132 -10.03 9.51 13.73
N ILE A 133 -9.33 9.33 12.60
CA ILE A 133 -9.78 8.52 11.47
C ILE A 133 -9.49 7.04 11.73
N HIS A 134 -8.23 6.69 12.01
CA HIS A 134 -7.81 5.31 12.18
C HIS A 134 -6.48 5.19 12.94
N ASP A 135 -6.25 4.06 13.60
CA ASP A 135 -5.02 3.75 14.35
C ASP A 135 -3.77 3.49 13.49
N ARG A 136 -3.90 3.53 12.16
CA ARG A 136 -2.83 3.22 11.20
C ARG A 136 -2.95 4.14 10.00
N TRP A 137 -1.80 4.50 9.44
CA TRP A 137 -1.65 5.44 8.34
C TRP A 137 -0.65 4.94 7.31
N PRO A 138 -0.79 5.20 6.00
CA PRO A 138 0.21 4.82 5.02
C PRO A 138 1.53 5.52 5.29
N LEU A 139 2.62 4.77 5.20
CA LEU A 139 3.94 5.37 5.27
C LEU A 139 4.27 6.01 3.92
N LEU A 140 4.40 7.32 3.89
CA LEU A 140 4.92 8.06 2.75
C LEU A 140 6.45 8.05 2.79
N THR A 141 7.07 7.89 1.63
CA THR A 141 8.52 7.89 1.47
C THR A 141 8.91 8.77 0.29
N VAL A 142 10.08 9.39 0.37
CA VAL A 142 10.63 10.17 -0.74
C VAL A 142 11.08 9.19 -1.81
N LEU A 143 10.68 9.43 -3.05
CA LEU A 143 11.35 8.87 -4.21
C LEU A 143 12.69 9.57 -4.30
N SER A 144 13.74 8.99 -3.71
CA SER A 144 15.08 9.50 -4.00
C SER A 144 15.29 9.44 -5.49
N ASP A 145 15.94 10.45 -6.07
CA ASP A 145 16.55 10.34 -7.39
C ASP A 145 17.55 9.18 -7.32
N ALA A 146 17.07 7.96 -7.51
CA ALA A 146 17.89 6.86 -7.94
C ALA A 146 18.44 7.38 -9.25
N SER A 147 19.66 7.90 -9.17
CA SER A 147 20.44 8.34 -10.29
C SER A 147 20.49 7.13 -11.20
N PHE A 148 19.63 7.10 -12.21
CA PHE A 148 19.72 6.14 -13.28
C PHE A 148 20.94 6.56 -14.09
N SER A 149 22.12 6.22 -13.57
CA SER A 149 23.41 6.35 -14.23
C SER A 149 23.66 5.15 -15.11
#